data_AF-A0A1Y4JU56-F1
#
_entry.id   AF-A0A1Y4JU56-F1
#
_cell.length_a   1.000
_cell.length_b   1.000
_cell.length_c   1.000
_cell.angle_alpha   90.00
_cell.angle_beta   90.00
_cell.angle_gamma   90.00
#
_symmetry.space_group_name_H-M   'P 1'
#
loop_
_entity.id
_entity.type
_entity.pdbx_description
1 polymer ?
#
loop_
_entity_poly.entity_id
_entity_poly.type
_entity_poly.pdbx_seq_one_letter_code
_entity_poly.pdbx_strand_id
1 'polypeptide(L)'
;MKKKQKVQLILLIGITLLTAIPIQSRKCHWRDTWHTNSKMQTISLDANQLIEGDLDEITQVLSLKFLQDIGSVCLTITNQEGEITYKETIQTGSTPLYVISLKHLNIEKGIVSITDGKNTIYSFIELQ
;
A
#
# COMPACT_ATOMS: atom_id res chain seq x y z
N MET A 1 -4.93 -61.71 34.09
CA MET A 1 -3.80 -60.88 34.59
C MET A 1 -3.13 -60.28 33.36
N LYS A 2 -2.96 -58.97 33.13
CA LYS A 2 -2.56 -57.85 34.00
C LYS A 2 -3.36 -56.56 33.68
N LYS A 3 -3.59 -55.74 34.71
CA LYS A 3 -4.13 -54.36 34.66
C LYS A 3 -2.97 -53.34 34.58
N LYS A 4 -3.33 -52.09 34.18
CA LYS A 4 -2.60 -50.79 34.25
C LYS A 4 -1.73 -50.51 33.01
N GLN A 5 -1.75 -49.32 32.38
CA GLN A 5 -1.96 -47.94 32.85
C GLN A 5 -2.89 -47.14 31.92
N LYS A 6 -3.89 -46.45 32.49
CA LYS A 6 -4.33 -45.14 32.00
C LYS A 6 -3.35 -44.11 32.59
N VAL A 7 -2.91 -43.12 31.81
CA VAL A 7 -2.65 -41.71 32.18
C VAL A 7 -1.75 -41.03 31.12
N GLN A 8 -2.30 -39.93 30.58
CA GLN A 8 -1.66 -38.79 29.91
C GLN A 8 -0.81 -38.99 28.65
N LEU A 9 -1.29 -38.42 27.53
CA LEU A 9 -0.66 -37.20 27.02
C LEU A 9 -1.64 -36.43 26.11
N ILE A 10 -2.46 -35.59 26.75
CA ILE A 10 -3.01 -34.39 26.10
C ILE A 10 -1.81 -33.46 25.93
N LEU A 11 -1.17 -33.43 24.75
CA LEU A 11 -0.18 -32.40 24.44
C LEU A 11 -0.07 -32.26 22.92
N LEU A 12 -0.17 -31.01 22.45
CA LEU A 12 -0.04 -30.53 21.07
C LEU A 12 -1.27 -30.58 20.14
N ILE A 13 -2.43 -30.13 20.63
CA ILE A 13 -3.41 -29.41 19.77
C ILE A 13 -3.32 -27.89 20.01
N GLY A 14 -2.32 -27.44 20.79
CA GLY A 14 -2.17 -26.04 21.22
C GLY A 14 -1.18 -25.18 20.42
N ILE A 15 -0.77 -25.57 19.20
CA ILE A 15 0.17 -24.76 18.38
C ILE A 15 -0.25 -24.71 16.89
N THR A 16 -1.55 -24.68 16.60
CA THR A 16 -2.05 -24.26 15.27
C THR A 16 -2.66 -22.87 15.30
N LEU A 17 -2.63 -22.17 16.44
CA LEU A 17 -3.24 -20.85 16.62
C LEU A 17 -2.22 -19.69 16.64
N LEU A 18 -0.98 -19.91 16.20
CA LEU A 18 0.00 -18.85 16.01
C LEU A 18 0.38 -18.78 14.52
N THR A 19 0.27 -17.58 13.96
CA THR A 19 0.65 -17.13 12.61
C THR A 19 -0.36 -17.20 11.47
N ALA A 20 -1.66 -17.27 11.75
CA ALA A 20 -2.60 -16.57 10.88
C ALA A 20 -2.71 -15.13 11.39
N ILE A 21 -1.64 -14.34 11.28
CA ILE A 21 -1.81 -12.88 11.30
C ILE A 21 -2.63 -12.63 10.03
N PRO A 22 -3.89 -12.18 10.10
CA PRO A 22 -4.56 -11.75 8.90
C PRO A 22 -3.65 -10.71 8.27
N ILE A 23 -3.20 -10.95 7.03
CA ILE A 23 -2.53 -9.91 6.25
C ILE A 23 -3.63 -8.87 6.03
N GLN A 24 -3.73 -7.93 6.96
CA GLN A 24 -4.75 -6.90 6.99
C GLN A 24 -4.28 -5.71 6.15
N SER A 25 -3.65 -6.05 5.03
CA SER A 25 -3.20 -5.08 4.06
C SER A 25 -4.35 -4.78 3.10
N ARG A 26 -4.61 -3.49 2.87
CA ARG A 26 -5.68 -3.02 1.99
C ARG A 26 -5.08 -2.45 0.73
N LYS A 27 -5.63 -2.89 -0.40
CA LYS A 27 -5.29 -2.30 -1.70
C LYS A 27 -5.81 -0.87 -1.77
N CYS A 28 -4.95 0.06 -2.14
CA CYS A 28 -5.33 1.40 -2.53
C CYS A 28 -6.14 1.32 -3.82
N HIS A 29 -7.30 1.98 -3.85
CA HIS A 29 -8.08 2.14 -5.05
C HIS A 29 -7.78 3.50 -5.67
N TRP A 30 -6.99 3.47 -6.74
CA TRP A 30 -6.56 4.68 -7.43
C TRP A 30 -7.68 5.22 -8.31
N ARG A 31 -7.80 6.54 -8.32
CA ARG A 31 -8.78 7.29 -9.11
C ARG A 31 -8.09 8.11 -10.19
N ASP A 32 -8.89 8.50 -11.16
CA ASP A 32 -8.54 9.26 -12.36
C ASP A 32 -7.71 8.47 -13.39
N THR A 33 -7.39 9.16 -14.49
CA THR A 33 -6.64 8.63 -15.62
C THR A 33 -5.33 9.36 -15.76
N TRP A 34 -4.30 8.65 -16.21
CA TRP A 34 -3.03 9.23 -16.57
C TRP A 34 -2.89 9.31 -18.10
N HIS A 35 -2.57 10.49 -18.59
CA HIS A 35 -2.38 10.74 -20.01
C HIS A 35 -0.89 10.78 -20.34
N THR A 36 -0.44 9.87 -21.19
CA THR A 36 0.92 9.87 -21.73
C THR A 36 0.89 10.31 -23.19
N ASN A 37 1.80 11.21 -23.56
CA ASN A 37 1.99 11.59 -24.95
C ASN A 37 3.14 10.79 -25.54
N SER A 38 2.82 9.91 -26.48
CA SER A 38 3.80 9.37 -27.40
C SER A 38 3.91 10.29 -28.62
N LYS A 39 4.98 10.16 -29.42
CA LYS A 39 5.17 10.95 -30.66
C LYS A 39 4.02 10.78 -31.67
N MET A 40 3.19 9.75 -31.53
CA MET A 40 2.11 9.42 -32.49
C MET A 40 0.71 9.57 -31.90
N GLN A 41 0.52 9.46 -30.58
CA GLN A 41 -0.80 9.50 -29.95
C GLN A 41 -0.73 9.77 -28.44
N THR A 42 -1.80 10.37 -27.92
CA THR A 42 -2.08 10.42 -26.47
C THR A 42 -2.76 9.12 -26.04
N ILE A 43 -2.20 8.43 -25.06
CA ILE A 43 -2.78 7.24 -24.45
C ILE A 43 -3.30 7.64 -23.07
N SER A 44 -4.56 7.30 -22.79
CA SER A 44 -5.19 7.47 -21.49
C SER A 44 -5.25 6.12 -20.79
N LEU A 45 -4.58 5.98 -19.66
CA LEU A 45 -4.55 4.75 -18.87
C LEU A 45 -5.30 4.97 -17.56
N ASP A 46 -6.04 3.96 -17.11
CA ASP A 46 -6.64 3.96 -15.78
C ASP A 46 -5.54 3.91 -14.71
N ALA A 47 -5.70 4.66 -13.62
CA ALA A 47 -4.69 4.71 -12.57
C ALA A 47 -4.35 3.32 -11.98
N ASN A 48 -5.33 2.42 -11.86
CA ASN A 48 -5.12 1.06 -11.33
C ASN A 48 -4.34 0.16 -12.30
N GLN A 49 -4.11 0.59 -13.55
CA GLN A 49 -3.23 -0.10 -14.51
C GLN A 49 -1.76 0.39 -14.44
N LEU A 50 -1.51 1.47 -13.69
CA LEU A 50 -0.20 2.12 -13.60
C LEU A 50 0.48 1.86 -12.27
N ILE A 51 -0.31 1.77 -11.21
CA ILE A 51 0.19 1.66 -9.85
C ILE A 51 -0.69 0.74 -9.02
N GLU A 52 -0.04 -0.13 -8.26
CA GLU A 52 -0.65 -0.87 -7.17
C GLU A 52 -0.23 -0.19 -5.86
N GLY A 53 -1.19 0.11 -4.99
CA GLY A 53 -0.91 0.56 -3.63
C GLY A 53 -1.41 -0.47 -2.64
N ASP A 54 -0.66 -0.68 -1.57
CA ASP A 54 -1.01 -1.57 -0.47
C ASP A 54 -0.68 -0.91 0.87
N LEU A 55 -1.68 -0.80 1.73
CA LEU A 55 -1.59 -0.21 3.05
C LEU A 55 -1.69 -1.31 4.10
N ASP A 56 -0.58 -1.59 4.78
CA ASP A 56 -0.57 -2.42 5.97
C ASP A 56 -0.94 -1.57 7.18
N GLU A 57 -2.15 -1.75 7.70
CA GLU A 57 -2.69 -0.99 8.83
C GLU A 57 -1.93 -1.29 10.13
N ILE A 58 -1.46 -2.52 10.32
CA ILE A 58 -0.79 -2.97 11.55
C ILE A 58 0.61 -2.38 11.62
N THR A 59 1.37 -2.50 10.53
CA THR A 59 2.73 -1.97 10.47
C THR A 59 2.76 -0.49 10.10
N GLN A 60 1.61 0.07 9.69
CA GLN A 60 1.45 1.43 9.19
C GLN A 60 2.45 1.71 8.05
N VAL A 61 2.51 0.80 7.09
CA VAL A 61 3.40 0.89 5.93
C VAL A 61 2.55 1.00 4.67
N LEU A 62 2.81 2.03 3.87
CA LEU A 62 2.26 2.18 2.54
C LEU A 62 3.29 1.75 1.50
N SER A 63 2.96 0.75 0.71
CA SER A 63 3.76 0.27 -0.41
C SER A 63 3.14 0.70 -1.73
N LEU A 64 3.94 1.30 -2.60
CA LEU A 64 3.55 1.81 -3.91
C LEU A 64 4.39 1.11 -4.98
N LYS A 65 3.74 0.31 -5.82
CA LYS A 65 4.39 -0.41 -6.91
C LYS A 65 3.96 0.16 -8.25
N PHE A 66 4.88 0.85 -8.91
CA PHE A 66 4.71 1.37 -10.26
C PHE A 66 4.85 0.22 -11.26
N LEU A 67 3.79 -0.06 -12.01
CA LEU A 67 3.72 -1.11 -13.02
C LEU A 67 4.35 -0.68 -14.35
N GLN A 68 4.49 0.64 -14.55
CA GLN A 68 5.05 1.27 -15.73
C GLN A 68 5.89 2.48 -15.30
N ASP A 69 6.94 2.78 -16.07
CA ASP A 69 7.69 4.03 -15.90
C ASP A 69 6.84 5.20 -16.43
N ILE A 70 6.38 6.03 -15.52
CA ILE A 70 5.61 7.26 -15.79
C ILE A 70 6.48 8.52 -15.56
N GLY A 71 7.80 8.35 -15.47
CA GLY A 71 8.77 9.42 -15.30
C GLY A 71 8.95 9.87 -13.86
N SER A 72 9.27 11.16 -13.70
CA SER A 72 9.48 11.83 -12.42
C SER A 72 8.14 12.31 -11.87
N VAL A 73 7.73 11.78 -10.73
CA VAL A 73 6.45 12.12 -10.10
C VAL A 73 6.65 12.67 -8.69
N CYS A 74 5.79 13.59 -8.29
CA CYS A 74 5.67 14.08 -6.92
C CYS A 74 4.60 13.25 -6.20
N LEU A 75 5.02 12.48 -5.19
CA LEU A 75 4.15 11.83 -4.23
C LEU A 75 3.85 12.80 -3.10
N THR A 76 2.58 12.92 -2.72
CA THR A 76 2.15 13.70 -1.56
C THR A 76 1.19 12.87 -0.71
N ILE A 77 1.32 12.96 0.61
CA ILE A 77 0.33 12.45 1.55
C ILE A 77 -0.25 13.64 2.31
N THR A 78 -1.56 13.81 2.18
CA THR A 78 -2.32 14.88 2.84
C THR A 78 -3.24 14.24 3.88
N ASN A 79 -3.21 14.72 5.11
CA ASN A 79 -4.03 14.20 6.20
C ASN A 79 -5.47 14.77 6.16
N GLN A 80 -6.29 14.36 7.13
CA GLN A 80 -7.69 14.78 7.27
C GLN A 80 -7.90 16.28 7.47
N GLU A 81 -6.89 17.00 7.99
CA GLU A 81 -6.93 18.45 8.17
C GLU A 81 -6.55 19.22 6.91
N GLY A 82 -6.12 18.52 5.85
CA GLY A 82 -5.60 19.13 4.62
C GLY A 82 -4.11 19.48 4.71
N GLU A 83 -3.40 19.04 5.75
CA GLU A 83 -1.96 19.24 5.90
C GLU A 83 -1.18 18.21 5.09
N ILE A 84 -0.16 18.68 4.35
CA ILE A 84 0.80 17.80 3.68
C ILE A 84 1.76 17.25 4.73
N THR A 85 1.59 15.98 5.09
CA THR A 85 2.45 15.29 6.07
C THR A 85 3.65 14.62 5.43
N TYR A 86 3.59 14.35 4.13
CA TYR A 86 4.68 13.76 3.37
C TYR A 86 4.72 14.30 1.95
N LYS A 87 5.93 14.53 1.43
CA LYS A 87 6.15 14.90 0.03
C LYS A 87 7.50 14.37 -0.44
N GLU A 88 7.52 13.71 -1.58
CA GLU A 88 8.76 13.23 -2.19
C GLU A 88 8.69 13.23 -3.71
N THR A 89 9.84 13.41 -4.38
CA THR A 89 9.95 13.20 -5.82
C THR A 89 10.54 11.82 -6.12
N ILE A 90 9.85 11.02 -6.92
CA ILE A 90 10.21 9.64 -7.24
C ILE A 90 10.48 9.53 -8.74
N GLN A 91 11.60 8.93 -9.10
CA GLN A 91 11.89 8.49 -10.47
C GLN A 91 11.36 7.06 -10.67
N THR A 92 10.22 6.91 -11.33
CA THR A 92 9.51 5.61 -11.37
C THR A 92 10.23 4.52 -12.16
N GLY A 93 10.99 4.89 -13.20
CA GLY A 93 11.83 3.95 -13.95
C GLY A 93 12.98 3.32 -13.15
N SER A 94 13.53 3.99 -12.14
CA SER A 94 14.58 3.44 -11.27
C SER A 94 14.06 2.94 -9.93
N THR A 95 12.85 3.35 -9.54
CA THR A 95 12.23 3.01 -8.26
C THR A 95 10.84 2.42 -8.48
N PRO A 96 10.75 1.18 -8.99
CA PRO A 96 9.47 0.55 -9.32
C PRO A 96 8.66 0.16 -8.07
N LEU A 97 9.29 0.06 -6.90
CA LEU A 97 8.64 -0.15 -5.61
C LEU A 97 9.13 0.93 -4.63
N TYR A 98 8.19 1.65 -4.04
CA TYR A 98 8.44 2.70 -3.07
C TYR A 98 7.67 2.41 -1.78
N VAL A 99 8.34 2.46 -0.63
CA VAL A 99 7.77 2.06 0.66
C VAL A 99 7.89 3.21 1.64
N ILE A 100 6.77 3.57 2.27
CA ILE A 100 6.68 4.69 3.21
C ILE A 100 6.19 4.17 4.56
N SER A 101 6.89 4.52 5.64
CA SER A 101 6.40 4.30 7.00
C SER A 101 5.54 5.49 7.44
N LEU A 102 4.30 5.23 7.82
CA LEU A 102 3.33 6.24 8.26
C LEU A 102 3.36 6.50 9.77
N LYS A 103 4.05 5.67 10.57
CA LYS A 103 4.06 5.71 12.05
C LYS A 103 4.33 7.05 12.72
N HIS A 104 5.03 7.96 12.05
CA HIS A 104 5.40 9.27 12.60
C HIS A 104 4.75 10.42 11.83
N LEU A 105 3.85 10.11 10.89
CA LEU A 105 3.07 11.10 10.17
C LEU A 105 1.78 11.35 10.93
N ASN A 106 1.33 12.61 10.98
CA ASN A 106 0.04 12.97 11.55
C ASN A 106 -1.10 12.58 10.58
N ILE A 107 -1.36 11.28 10.43
CA ILE A 107 -2.37 10.78 9.51
C ILE A 107 -3.13 9.60 10.12
N GLU A 108 -4.44 9.77 10.26
CA GLU A 108 -5.37 8.67 10.51
C GLU A 108 -6.14 8.34 9.24
N LYS A 109 -6.55 9.37 8.51
CA LYS A 109 -7.17 9.25 7.18
C LYS A 109 -6.66 10.37 6.29
N GLY A 110 -6.66 10.14 5.00
CA GLY A 110 -6.13 11.13 4.08
C GLY A 110 -6.13 10.70 2.64
N ILE A 111 -5.34 11.43 1.87
CA ILE A 111 -5.19 11.25 0.43
C ILE A 111 -3.72 11.03 0.14
N VAL A 112 -3.43 9.97 -0.60
CA VAL A 112 -2.15 9.78 -1.27
C VAL A 112 -2.35 10.25 -2.70
N SER A 113 -1.57 11.23 -3.15
CA SER A 113 -1.62 11.74 -4.52
C SER A 113 -0.27 11.63 -5.22
N ILE A 114 -0.31 11.37 -6.51
CA ILE A 114 0.87 11.28 -7.38
C ILE A 114 0.62 12.17 -8.59
N THR A 115 1.54 13.08 -8.87
CA THR A 115 1.43 14.02 -9.99
C THR A 115 2.76 14.26 -10.69
N ASP A 116 2.73 14.42 -12.01
CA ASP A 116 3.86 14.92 -12.82
C ASP A 116 3.73 16.44 -13.11
N GLY A 117 2.76 17.10 -12.48
CA GLY A 117 2.37 18.50 -12.73
C GLY A 117 1.34 18.69 -13.84
N LYS A 118 0.99 17.64 -14.61
CA LYS A 118 -0.06 17.65 -15.64
C LYS A 118 -1.17 16.64 -15.33
N ASN A 119 -0.77 15.42 -15.01
CA ASN A 119 -1.60 14.34 -14.56
C ASN A 119 -1.62 14.31 -13.03
N THR A 120 -2.74 13.91 -12.45
CA THR A 120 -2.84 13.62 -11.02
C THR A 120 -3.71 12.38 -10.86
N ILE A 121 -3.23 11.42 -10.08
CA ILE A 121 -4.00 10.28 -9.60
C ILE A 121 -3.94 10.28 -8.09
N TYR A 122 -4.96 9.72 -7.45
CA TYR A 122 -5.00 9.68 -5.99
C TYR A 122 -5.77 8.47 -5.46
N SER A 123 -5.49 8.11 -4.21
CA SER A 123 -6.25 7.14 -3.43
C SER A 123 -6.54 7.72 -2.05
N PHE A 124 -7.70 7.37 -1.52
CA PHE A 124 -7.98 7.58 -0.10
C PHE A 124 -7.31 6.47 0.72
N ILE A 125 -6.79 6.82 1.88
CA ILE A 125 -6.24 5.89 2.86
C ILE A 125 -6.83 6.19 4.23
N GLU A 126 -6.98 5.15 5.04
CA GLU A 126 -7.47 5.21 6.41
C GLU A 126 -6.75 4.10 7.20
N LEU A 127 -6.11 4.49 8.30
CA LEU A 127 -5.53 3.59 9.30
C LEU A 127 -6.62 3.31 10.33
N GLN A 128 -6.95 2.03 10.53
CA GLN A 128 -7.97 1.59 11.48
C GLN A 128 -7.38 1.13 12.81
#